data_AF-A0A4R6KRI0-F1
#
_entry.id   AF-A0A4R6KRI0-F1
#
_cell.length_a   1.000
_cell.length_b   1.000
_cell.length_c   1.000
_cell.angle_alpha   90.00
_cell.angle_beta   90.00
_cell.angle_gamma   90.00
#
_symmetry.space_group_name_H-M   'P 1'
#
loop_
_entity.id
_entity.type
_entity.pdbx_description
1 polymer ?
#
loop_
_entity_poly.entity_id
_entity_poly.type
_entity_poly.pdbx_seq_one_letter_code
_entity_poly.pdbx_strand_id
1 'polypeptide(L)' 'MADLKNARKKIPGGRTGAPVKQGHALRRVMLACGHVQRDRIAHPGDHVWCESDCSDWVRVVSVEE' A
#
# COMPACT_ATOMS: atom_id res chain seq x y z
N MET A 1 29.58 14.84 13.17
CA MET A 1 28.74 13.63 13.42
C MET A 1 27.70 13.99 14.45
N ALA A 2 26.41 14.02 14.08
CA ALA A 2 25.31 14.28 14.99
C ALA A 2 24.25 13.19 14.83
N ASP A 3 24.18 12.33 15.85
CA ASP A 3 23.16 11.30 16.07
C ASP A 3 21.89 12.00 16.58
N LEU A 4 20.90 12.25 15.70
CA LEU A 4 19.56 12.69 16.11
C LEU A 4 18.57 11.54 16.01
N LYS A 5 18.59 10.74 17.08
CA LYS A 5 17.53 9.79 17.47
C LYS A 5 16.14 10.43 17.33
N ASN A 6 15.31 9.80 16.50
CA ASN A 6 13.86 9.76 16.61
C ASN A 6 13.16 11.11 16.86
N ALA A 7 13.12 11.94 15.81
CA ALA A 7 12.04 12.91 15.65
C ALA A 7 10.71 12.15 15.56
N ARG A 8 10.01 12.06 16.69
CA ARG A 8 8.67 11.48 16.85
C ARG A 8 7.72 12.10 15.82
N LYS A 9 7.58 11.46 14.66
CA LYS A 9 6.52 11.75 13.70
C LYS A 9 5.19 11.48 14.41
N LYS A 10 4.52 12.54 14.87
CA LYS A 10 3.13 12.50 15.34
C LYS A 10 2.28 11.97 14.18
N ILE A 11 1.87 10.71 14.27
CA ILE A 11 0.89 10.13 13.34
C ILE A 11 -0.45 10.79 13.70
N PRO A 12 -1.10 11.54 12.80
CA PRO A 12 -2.40 12.15 13.07
C PRO A 12 -3.43 11.05 13.39
N GLY A 13 -4.12 11.19 14.53
CA GLY A 13 -5.11 10.23 14.98
C GLY A 13 -6.25 10.08 13.97
N GLY A 14 -6.65 8.84 13.69
CA GLY A 14 -7.77 8.52 12.79
C GLY A 14 -7.37 7.86 11.46
N ARG A 15 -6.07 7.72 11.16
CA ARG A 15 -5.61 6.85 10.07
C ARG A 15 -5.15 5.52 10.66
N THR A 16 -5.78 4.42 10.29
CA THR A 16 -5.30 3.04 10.48
C THR A 16 -4.07 2.77 9.60
N GLY A 17 -3.07 3.65 9.66
CA GLY A 17 -1.74 3.41 9.11
C GLY A 17 -0.88 2.83 10.20
N ALA A 18 -1.02 1.54 10.49
CA ALA A 18 0.00 0.83 11.26
C ALA A 18 1.36 1.08 10.55
N PRO A 19 2.44 1.39 11.28
CA PRO A 19 3.76 1.47 10.66
C PRO A 19 4.07 0.12 10.01
N VAL A 20 4.03 0.09 8.68
CA VAL A 20 4.22 -1.11 7.88
C VAL A 20 5.63 -1.62 8.17
N LYS A 21 5.72 -2.77 8.84
CA LYS A 21 7.00 -3.48 9.04
C LYS A 21 7.62 -3.70 7.66
N GLN A 22 8.80 -3.14 7.43
CA GLN A 22 9.58 -3.27 6.20
C GLN A 22 10.16 -4.69 6.09
N GLY A 23 9.31 -5.70 5.90
CA GLY A 23 9.73 -7.11 5.83
C GLY A 23 8.88 -7.99 4.92
N HIS A 24 7.97 -7.42 4.13
CA HIS A 24 7.07 -8.21 3.27
C HIS A 24 7.48 -8.08 1.80
N ALA A 25 7.61 -9.23 1.12
CA ALA A 25 7.81 -9.30 -0.32
C ALA A 25 6.65 -8.57 -1.03
N LEU A 26 6.98 -7.80 -2.07
CA LEU A 26 6.00 -7.10 -2.88
C LEU A 26 5.23 -8.12 -3.73
N ARG A 27 3.95 -8.34 -3.38
CA ARG A 27 3.03 -9.25 -4.07
C ARG A 27 2.48 -8.59 -5.33
N ARG A 28 2.15 -9.37 -6.35
CA ARG A 28 1.49 -8.82 -7.55
C ARG A 28 -0.01 -8.78 -7.30
N VAL A 29 -0.64 -7.66 -7.60
CA VAL A 29 -2.04 -7.39 -7.32
C VAL A 29 -2.71 -7.02 -8.62
N MET A 30 -3.71 -7.80 -9.02
CA MET A 30 -4.51 -7.55 -10.21
C MET A 30 -5.71 -6.69 -9.84
N LEU A 31 -5.88 -5.58 -10.53
CA LEU A 31 -6.99 -4.64 -10.35
C LEU A 31 -8.12 -4.94 -11.32
N ALA A 32 -9.33 -4.53 -10.97
CA ALA A 32 -10.52 -4.71 -11.81
C ALA A 32 -10.44 -3.96 -13.15
N CYS A 33 -9.58 -2.94 -13.24
CA CYS A 33 -9.28 -2.25 -14.49
C CYS A 33 -8.31 -3.02 -15.41
N GLY A 34 -7.80 -4.19 -14.98
CA GLY A 34 -6.84 -5.01 -15.73
C GLY A 34 -5.38 -4.66 -15.49
N HIS A 35 -5.08 -3.57 -14.77
CA HIS A 35 -3.72 -3.22 -14.40
C HIS A 35 -3.18 -4.10 -13.26
N VAL A 36 -1.88 -4.37 -13.31
CA VAL A 36 -1.16 -5.12 -12.27
C VAL A 36 -0.26 -4.17 -11.52
N GLN A 37 -0.37 -4.19 -10.19
CA GLN A 37 0.45 -3.38 -9.29
C GLN A 37 1.18 -4.24 -8.28
N ARG A 38 2.16 -3.65 -7.61
CA ARG A 38 2.92 -4.36 -6.58
C ARG A 38 2.59 -3.77 -5.22
N ASP A 39 1.79 -4.48 -4.45
CA ASP A 39 1.34 -4.04 -3.13
C ASP A 39 1.69 -5.09 -2.07
N ARG A 40 1.88 -4.63 -0.84
CA ARG A 40 2.23 -5.49 0.31
C ARG A 40 1.02 -5.80 1.19
N ILE A 41 -0.01 -4.98 1.15
CA ILE A 41 -1.11 -4.93 2.11
C ILE A 41 -2.42 -5.27 1.42
N ALA A 42 -2.58 -4.93 0.15
CA ALA A 42 -3.82 -5.12 -0.57
C ALA A 42 -4.26 -6.60 -0.61
N HIS A 43 -5.56 -6.83 -0.36
CA HIS A 43 -6.23 -8.13 -0.47
C HIS A 43 -7.33 -8.07 -1.53
N PRO A 44 -7.76 -9.22 -2.07
CA PRO A 44 -8.92 -9.29 -2.94
C PRO A 44 -10.15 -8.63 -2.31
N GLY A 45 -10.73 -7.66 -3.01
CA GLY A 45 -11.87 -6.88 -2.54
C GLY A 45 -11.56 -5.47 -2.04
N ASP A 46 -10.31 -5.16 -1.70
CA ASP A 46 -9.88 -3.82 -1.28
C ASP A 46 -9.96 -2.83 -2.45
N HIS A 47 -10.10 -1.53 -2.15
CA HIS A 47 -9.94 -0.46 -3.15
C HIS A 47 -8.55 0.15 -3.00
N VAL A 48 -7.79 0.11 -4.08
CA VAL A 48 -6.44 0.70 -4.14
C VAL A 48 -6.37 1.71 -5.27
N TRP A 49 -5.56 2.75 -5.06
CA TRP A 49 -5.37 3.77 -6.07
C TRP A 49 -4.57 3.21 -7.24
N CYS A 50 -5.15 3.24 -8.44
CA CYS A 50 -4.45 2.80 -9.62
C CYS A 50 -3.50 3.89 -10.13
N GLU A 51 -2.21 3.79 -9.77
CA GLU A 51 -1.10 4.66 -10.27
C GLU A 51 -0.80 4.57 -11.78
N SER A 52 -1.47 3.69 -12.53
CA SER A 52 -1.36 3.64 -13.99
C SER A 52 -2.27 4.73 -14.61
N ASP A 53 -2.95 4.44 -15.72
CA ASP A 53 -3.72 5.46 -16.44
C ASP A 53 -5.10 5.77 -15.86
N CYS A 54 -5.60 4.96 -14.92
CA CYS A 54 -6.96 5.13 -14.41
C CYS A 54 -7.10 6.32 -13.47
N SER A 55 -6.04 6.68 -12.71
CA SER A 55 -6.08 7.75 -11.69
C SER A 55 -7.34 7.71 -10.82
N ASP A 56 -7.74 6.51 -10.41
CA ASP A 56 -8.96 6.25 -9.66
C ASP A 56 -8.76 5.10 -8.65
N TRP A 57 -9.67 4.99 -7.68
CA TRP A 57 -9.73 3.89 -6.72
C TRP A 57 -10.36 2.67 -7.35
N VAL A 58 -9.55 1.65 -7.61
CA VAL A 58 -9.98 0.43 -8.29
C VAL A 58 -9.97 -0.74 -7.31
N ARG A 59 -10.97 -1.61 -7.44
CA ARG A 59 -11.07 -2.81 -6.63
C ARG A 59 -10.02 -3.85 -7.04
N VAL A 60 -9.40 -4.48 -6.05
CA VAL A 60 -8.49 -5.62 -6.24
C VAL A 60 -9.28 -6.88 -6.55
N VAL A 61 -8.90 -7.59 -7.61
CA VAL A 61 -9.51 -8.84 -8.06
C VAL A 61 -8.76 -10.05 -7.53
N SER A 62 -7.44 -10.06 -7.68
CA SER A 62 -6.61 -11.18 -7.23
C SER A 62 -5.23 -10.70 -6.78
N VAL A 63 -4.57 -11.51 -5.96
CA VAL A 63 -3.21 -11.29 -5.48
C VAL A 63 -2.43 -12.57 -5.75
N GLU A 64 -1.27 -12.44 -6.40
CA GLU A 64 -0.29 -13.52 -6.60
C GLU A 64 0.84 -13.37 -5.57
N GLU A 65 1.06 -14.43 -4.78
CA GLU A 65 2.06 -14.50 -3.71
C GLU A 65 3.39 -15.13 -4.15
#